data_AF-Q7MJD2-F1
#
_entry.id   AF-Q7MJD2-F1
#
_cell.length_a   1.000
_cell.length_b   1.000
_cell.length_c   1.000
_cell.angle_alpha   90.00
_cell.angle_beta   90.00
_cell.angle_gamma   90.00
#
_symmetry.space_group_name_H-M   'P 1'
#
loop_
_entity.id
_entity.type
_entity.pdbx_description
1 polymer ?
#
loop_
_entity_poly.entity_id
_entity_poly.type
_entity_poly.pdbx_seq_one_letter_code
_entity_poly.pdbx_strand_id
1 'polypeptide(L)'
;MSDKPFYRHQVHEIPPPLIDLTEYRLYSGKCTQCGEAVKAQKLSDIPQGIMGPNLMSHIAILAGEYHLSVRKIRSLLQEQFGTTFSVGAISEA
;
A
#
# COMPACT_ATOMS: atom_id res chain seq x y z
N MET A 1 -46.35 -1.93 -20.31
CA MET A 1 -45.47 -2.76 -19.45
C MET A 1 -44.77 -1.82 -18.50
N SER A 2 -44.72 -2.15 -17.20
CA SER A 2 -44.06 -1.29 -16.20
C SER A 2 -42.54 -1.40 -16.36
N ASP A 3 -41.85 -0.26 -16.39
CA ASP A 3 -40.40 -0.17 -16.60
C ASP A 3 -39.60 -0.44 -15.30
N LYS A 4 -40.25 -0.98 -14.27
CA LYS A 4 -39.66 -1.24 -12.96
C LYS A 4 -39.51 -2.75 -12.71
N PRO A 5 -38.40 -3.19 -12.12
CA PRO A 5 -38.19 -4.60 -11.80
C PRO A 5 -39.22 -5.07 -10.76
N PHE A 6 -39.79 -6.25 -11.01
CA PHE A 6 -40.70 -6.94 -10.08
C PHE A 6 -40.01 -7.34 -8.77
N TYR A 7 -38.70 -7.60 -8.81
CA TYR A 7 -37.90 -7.94 -7.64
C TYR A 7 -36.45 -7.48 -7.81
N ARG A 8 -35.86 -6.90 -6.75
CA ARG A 8 -34.46 -6.50 -6.68
C ARG A 8 -33.84 -7.20 -5.49
N HIS A 9 -32.79 -7.99 -5.74
CA HIS A 9 -31.97 -8.60 -4.69
C HIS A 9 -30.52 -8.19 -4.88
N GLN A 10 -29.93 -7.64 -3.83
CA GLN A 10 -28.54 -7.23 -3.80
C GLN A 10 -27.85 -7.99 -2.68
N VAL A 11 -26.71 -8.58 -3.00
CA VAL A 11 -25.79 -9.16 -2.04
C VAL A 11 -24.54 -8.31 -2.10
N HIS A 12 -24.09 -7.83 -0.94
CA HIS A 12 -22.87 -7.05 -0.81
C HIS A 12 -21.79 -7.96 -0.24
N GLU A 13 -20.63 -7.98 -0.89
CA GLU A 13 -19.45 -8.75 -0.48
C GLU A 13 -18.22 -7.84 -0.49
N ILE A 14 -17.28 -8.10 0.40
CA ILE A 14 -15.98 -7.40 0.43
C ILE A 14 -15.03 -8.16 -0.52
N PRO A 15 -14.39 -7.48 -1.48
CA PRO A 15 -13.39 -8.15 -2.31
C PRO A 15 -12.24 -8.67 -1.43
N PRO A 16 -11.51 -9.72 -1.88
CA PRO A 16 -10.32 -10.16 -1.17
C PRO A 16 -9.39 -8.97 -0.88
N PRO A 17 -8.88 -8.84 0.35
CA PRO A 17 -8.02 -7.72 0.70
C PRO A 17 -6.70 -7.82 -0.07
N LEU A 18 -6.38 -6.77 -0.83
CA LEU A 18 -5.20 -6.70 -1.68
C LEU A 18 -4.43 -5.42 -1.37
N ILE A 19 -3.11 -5.52 -1.34
CA ILE A 19 -2.22 -4.37 -1.31
C ILE A 19 -1.61 -4.18 -2.69
N ASP A 20 -1.68 -2.94 -3.18
CA ASP A 20 -0.98 -2.53 -4.39
C ASP A 20 0.44 -2.08 -4.01
N LEU A 21 1.43 -2.88 -4.41
CA LEU A 21 2.84 -2.68 -4.07
C LEU A 21 3.65 -2.49 -5.35
N THR A 22 4.30 -1.34 -5.47
CA THR A 22 5.32 -1.10 -6.49
C THR A 22 6.71 -1.23 -5.87
N GLU A 23 7.50 -2.20 -6.33
CA GLU A 23 8.89 -2.40 -5.89
C GLU A 23 9.88 -1.85 -6.95
N TYR A 24 10.69 -0.86 -6.56
CA TYR A 24 11.75 -0.32 -7.40
C TYR A 24 13.07 -1.04 -7.13
N ARG A 25 13.54 -1.82 -8.10
CA ARG A 25 14.81 -2.56 -8.01
C ARG A 25 15.91 -1.84 -8.79
N LEU A 26 16.91 -1.35 -8.07
CA LEU A 26 18.10 -0.75 -8.67
C LEU A 26 19.24 -1.77 -8.69
N TYR A 27 19.82 -1.98 -9.86
CA TYR A 27 20.90 -2.94 -10.06
C TYR A 27 22.25 -2.23 -10.19
N SER A 28 23.31 -2.94 -9.85
CA SER A 28 24.68 -2.53 -10.12
C SER A 28 25.48 -3.68 -10.70
N GLY A 29 26.45 -3.37 -11.54
CA GLY A 29 27.29 -4.38 -12.19
C GLY A 29 28.64 -3.80 -12.59
N LYS A 30 29.43 -4.61 -13.29
CA LYS A 30 30.67 -4.17 -13.93
C LYS A 30 30.56 -4.34 -15.43
N CYS A 31 31.12 -3.41 -16.20
CA CYS A 31 31.26 -3.57 -17.63
C CYS A 31 32.15 -4.78 -17.92
N THR A 32 31.68 -5.69 -18.77
CA THR A 32 32.44 -6.90 -19.14
C THR A 32 33.68 -6.60 -19.97
N GLN A 33 33.78 -5.41 -20.57
CA GLN A 33 34.90 -5.00 -21.41
C GLN A 33 35.97 -4.21 -20.65
N CYS A 34 35.59 -3.18 -19.88
CA CYS A 34 36.54 -2.30 -19.19
C CYS A 34 36.60 -2.50 -17.68
N GLY A 35 35.71 -3.31 -17.10
CA GLY A 35 35.66 -3.57 -15.65
C GLY A 35 35.03 -2.46 -14.79
N GLU A 36 34.66 -1.32 -15.39
CA GLU A 36 34.11 -0.17 -14.69
C GLU A 36 32.77 -0.50 -14.00
N ALA A 37 32.57 0.04 -12.79
CA ALA A 37 31.36 -0.20 -12.03
C ALA A 37 30.22 0.71 -12.50
N VAL A 38 29.07 0.11 -12.86
CA VAL A 38 27.86 0.84 -13.26
C VAL A 38 26.78 0.63 -12.22
N LYS A 39 26.10 1.70 -11.83
CA LYS A 39 24.96 1.67 -10.90
C LYS A 39 23.75 2.30 -11.57
N ALA A 40 22.59 1.65 -11.44
CA ALA A 40 21.33 2.25 -11.81
C ALA A 40 21.10 3.51 -10.97
N GLN A 41 20.61 4.56 -11.62
CA GLN A 41 20.24 5.80 -10.95
C GLN A 41 18.78 5.74 -10.56
N LYS A 42 18.46 6.29 -9.38
CA LYS A 42 17.07 6.46 -8.95
C LYS A 42 16.43 7.54 -9.84
N LEU A 43 15.29 7.22 -10.45
CA LEU A 43 14.51 8.22 -11.17
C LEU A 43 13.96 9.25 -10.18
N SER A 44 13.91 10.52 -10.59
CA SER A 44 13.51 11.64 -9.74
C SER A 44 12.03 11.65 -9.37
N ASP A 45 11.21 10.91 -10.10
CA ASP A 45 9.76 10.78 -9.91
C ASP A 45 9.36 9.68 -8.91
N ILE A 46 10.30 8.85 -8.46
CA ILE A 46 10.02 7.78 -7.50
C ILE A 46 9.73 8.40 -6.12
N PRO A 47 8.56 8.09 -5.50
CA PRO A 47 8.23 8.55 -4.15
C PRO A 47 9.35 8.24 -3.15
N GLN A 48 9.58 9.14 -2.19
CA GLN A 48 10.55 8.89 -1.12
C GLN A 48 9.99 8.07 0.05
N GLY A 49 8.67 8.13 0.28
CA GLY A 49 7.98 7.40 1.33
C GLY A 49 7.73 5.94 0.99
N ILE A 50 7.58 5.12 2.04
CA ILE A 50 7.25 3.68 1.93
C ILE A 50 5.74 3.39 1.91
N MET A 51 4.91 4.41 2.10
CA MET A 51 3.45 4.31 2.10
C MET A 51 2.85 5.25 1.05
N GLY A 52 1.96 4.72 0.23
CA GLY A 52 1.20 5.50 -0.75
C GLY A 52 0.08 6.31 -0.09
N PRO A 53 -0.49 7.31 -0.81
CA PRO A 53 -1.50 8.22 -0.27
C PRO A 53 -2.75 7.49 0.23
N ASN A 54 -3.19 6.42 -0.44
CA ASN A 54 -4.37 5.65 -0.03
C ASN A 54 -4.14 4.90 1.30
N LEU A 55 -2.95 4.32 1.48
CA LEU A 55 -2.60 3.64 2.72
C LEU A 55 -2.48 4.63 3.88
N MET A 56 -1.85 5.79 3.65
CA MET A 56 -1.77 6.85 4.66
C MET A 56 -3.16 7.36 5.05
N SER A 57 -4.02 7.64 4.07
CA SER A 57 -5.42 8.05 4.34
C SER A 57 -6.19 7.00 5.13
N HIS A 58 -6.02 5.71 4.80
CA HIS A 58 -6.64 4.63 5.56
C HIS A 58 -6.15 4.58 7.01
N ILE A 59 -4.84 4.69 7.24
CA ILE A 59 -4.25 4.77 8.59
C ILE A 59 -4.79 5.98 9.36
N ALA A 60 -4.84 7.14 8.73
CA ALA A 60 -5.35 8.37 9.33
C ALA A 60 -6.82 8.23 9.76
N ILE A 61 -7.66 7.57 8.97
CA ILE A 61 -9.05 7.26 9.35
C ILE A 61 -9.09 6.30 10.54
N LEU A 62 -8.29 5.22 10.52
CA LEU A 62 -8.25 4.25 11.62
C LEU A 62 -7.77 4.88 12.94
N ALA A 63 -6.83 5.81 12.89
CA ALA A 63 -6.31 6.51 14.06
C ALA A 63 -7.25 7.64 14.52
N GLY A 64 -7.67 8.50 13.58
CA GLY A 64 -8.42 9.72 13.85
C GLY A 64 -9.88 9.45 14.18
N GLU A 65 -10.59 8.74 13.30
CA GLU A 65 -12.03 8.50 13.44
C GLU A 65 -12.34 7.26 14.29
N TYR A 66 -11.56 6.19 14.12
CA TYR A 66 -11.79 4.93 14.84
C TYR A 66 -10.93 4.77 16.10
N HIS A 67 -10.07 5.73 16.42
CA HIS A 67 -9.25 5.77 17.64
C HIS A 67 -8.45 4.49 17.90
N LEU A 68 -8.04 3.78 16.85
CA LEU A 68 -7.20 2.61 17.00
C LEU A 68 -5.80 3.05 17.40
N SER A 69 -5.22 2.34 18.37
CA SER A 69 -3.81 2.55 18.69
C SER A 69 -2.93 2.11 17.51
N VAL A 70 -1.75 2.72 17.38
CA VAL A 70 -0.77 2.38 16.33
C VAL A 70 -0.48 0.88 16.27
N ARG A 71 -0.47 0.20 17.43
CA ARG A 71 -0.27 -1.26 17.49
C ARG A 71 -1.44 -2.04 16.90
N LYS A 72 -2.68 -1.61 17.14
CA LYS A 72 -3.88 -2.22 16.56
C LYS A 72 -3.94 -1.99 15.05
N ILE A 73 -3.60 -0.78 14.59
CA ILE A 73 -3.51 -0.47 13.16
C ILE A 73 -2.50 -1.40 12.49
N ARG A 74 -1.31 -1.55 13.07
CA ARG A 74 -0.30 -2.48 12.56
C ARG A 74 -0.81 -3.93 12.47
N SER A 75 -1.48 -4.42 13.51
CA SER A 75 -2.07 -5.77 13.50
C SER A 75 -3.12 -5.90 12.40
N LEU A 76 -4.00 -4.91 12.24
CA LEU A 76 -5.04 -4.93 11.22
C LEU A 76 -4.47 -4.94 9.80
N LEU A 77 -3.44 -4.15 9.52
CA LEU A 77 -2.77 -4.16 8.22
C LEU A 77 -2.13 -5.52 7.91
N GLN A 78 -1.56 -6.18 8.93
CA GLN A 78 -0.99 -7.52 8.78
C GLN A 78 -2.06 -8.58 8.54
N GLU A 79 -3.18 -8.50 9.26
CA GLU A 79 -4.29 -9.46 9.16
C GLU A 79 -5.05 -9.34 7.84
N GLN A 80 -5.31 -8.12 7.37
CA GLN A 80 -6.06 -7.89 6.13
C GLN A 80 -5.16 -8.00 4.91
N PHE A 81 -4.02 -7.32 4.90
CA PHE A 81 -3.22 -7.14 3.68
C PHE A 81 -1.91 -7.94 3.69
N GLY A 82 -1.61 -8.66 4.77
CA GLY A 82 -0.36 -9.39 4.90
C GLY A 82 0.88 -8.51 5.04
N THR A 83 0.72 -7.19 5.22
CA THR A 83 1.84 -6.22 5.29
C THR A 83 2.02 -5.67 6.70
N THR A 84 3.24 -5.23 7.02
CA THR A 84 3.55 -4.60 8.30
C THR A 84 4.54 -3.46 8.14
N PHE A 85 4.44 -2.48 9.04
CA PHE A 85 5.31 -1.31 9.09
C PHE A 85 5.81 -1.12 10.52
N SER A 86 6.89 -0.36 10.66
CA SER A 86 7.36 0.03 11.99
C SER A 86 6.32 0.92 12.67
N VAL A 87 6.31 0.92 14.01
CA VAL A 87 5.42 1.79 14.80
C VAL A 87 5.68 3.27 14.46
N GLY A 88 6.95 3.64 14.26
CA GLY A 88 7.32 4.99 13.83
C GLY A 88 6.74 5.34 12.47
N ALA A 89 6.84 4.45 11.48
CA ALA A 89 6.27 4.70 10.16
C ALA A 89 4.76 4.94 10.23
N ILE A 90 4.01 4.11 10.97
CA ILE A 90 2.55 4.28 11.12
C ILE A 90 2.20 5.56 11.89
N SER A 91 3.05 6.01 12.81
CA SER A 91 2.82 7.25 13.57
C SER A 91 3.05 8.53 12.75
N GLU A 92 3.79 8.45 11.65
CA GLU A 92 4.08 9.56 10.73
C GLU A 92 3.12 9.59 9.52
N ALA A 93 2.20 8.63 9.44
CA ALA A 93 1.15 8.57 8.42
C ALA A 93 -0.01 9.51 8.77
#